data_AF-A0A455ZB55-F1
#
_entry.id   AF-A0A455ZB55-F1
#
_cell.length_a   1.000
_cell.length_b   1.000
_cell.length_c   1.000
_cell.angle_alpha   90.00
_cell.angle_beta   90.00
_cell.angle_gamma   90.00
#
_symmetry.space_group_name_H-M   'P 1'
#
loop_
_entity.id
_entity.type
_entity.pdbx_description
1 polymer ?
#
loop_
_entity_poly.entity_id
_entity_poly.type
_entity_poly.pdbx_seq_one_letter_code
_entity_poly.pdbx_strand_id
1 'polypeptide(L)'
;MDVLSVREGLKFIKEHCSTGKGPMFCEIRTYRYHGHSMSDPGVTYRTRDEVNEVRQSRDPIENVKNRLLQVGWATEAELKETEKEVRGEIAAALKAAKASSQPDLDELFTDIYTTGKPHASGWHSRLESEFPPEVRMPDLVNNRHFK
;
A
#
# COMPACT_ATOMS: atom_id res chain seq x y z
N MET A 1 16.58 8.11 -7.70
CA MET A 1 15.21 8.20 -7.20
C MET A 1 15.28 9.23 -6.09
N ASP A 2 14.68 10.41 -6.30
CA ASP A 2 14.91 11.57 -5.43
C ASP A 2 13.59 12.08 -4.85
N VAL A 3 13.46 11.99 -3.52
CA VAL A 3 12.22 12.26 -2.79
C VAL A 3 11.83 13.74 -2.87
N LEU A 4 12.82 14.65 -2.86
CA LEU A 4 12.56 16.10 -2.89
C LEU A 4 12.09 16.55 -4.27
N SER A 5 12.70 16.02 -5.33
CA SER A 5 12.31 16.28 -6.71
C SER A 5 10.88 15.81 -6.99
N VAL A 6 10.52 14.62 -6.50
CA VAL A 6 9.15 14.11 -6.60
C VAL A 6 8.18 14.99 -5.79
N ARG A 7 8.54 15.40 -4.57
CA ARG A 7 7.71 16.28 -3.74
C ARG A 7 7.43 17.62 -4.41
N GLU A 8 8.45 18.31 -4.89
CA GLU A 8 8.28 19.62 -5.54
C GLU A 8 7.54 19.51 -6.87
N GLY A 9 7.85 18.48 -7.68
CA GLY A 9 7.14 18.20 -8.92
C GLY A 9 5.65 17.96 -8.69
N LEU A 10 5.29 17.10 -7.73
CA LEU A 10 3.90 16.83 -7.40
C LEU A 10 3.19 18.02 -6.75
N LYS A 11 3.90 18.85 -5.96
CA LYS A 11 3.35 20.09 -5.42
C LYS A 11 2.94 21.05 -6.54
N PHE A 12 3.79 21.22 -7.55
CA PHE A 12 3.48 22.02 -8.73
C PHE A 12 2.30 21.45 -9.53
N ILE A 13 2.32 20.14 -9.80
CA ILE A 13 1.24 19.46 -10.55
C ILE A 13 -0.10 19.64 -9.83
N LYS A 14 -0.13 19.43 -8.51
CA LYS A 14 -1.33 19.61 -7.70
C LYS A 14 -1.90 21.02 -7.88
N GLU A 15 -1.06 22.04 -7.70
CA GLU A 15 -1.46 23.45 -7.81
C GLU A 15 -2.02 23.78 -9.20
N HIS A 16 -1.36 23.29 -10.25
CA HIS A 16 -1.83 23.50 -11.61
C HIS A 16 -3.19 22.84 -11.87
N CYS A 17 -3.33 21.57 -11.49
CA CYS A 17 -4.58 20.83 -11.70
C CYS A 17 -5.73 21.41 -10.85
N SER A 18 -5.45 21.90 -9.64
CA SER A 18 -6.48 22.50 -8.78
C SER A 18 -6.90 23.91 -9.20
N THR A 19 -6.10 24.60 -10.02
CA THR A 19 -6.40 25.96 -10.52
C THR A 19 -7.13 25.97 -11.87
N GLY A 20 -7.71 24.84 -12.27
CA GLY A 20 -8.53 24.75 -13.49
C GLY A 20 -7.73 24.75 -14.79
N LYS A 21 -6.41 24.54 -14.74
CA LYS A 21 -5.52 24.54 -15.91
C LYS A 21 -5.48 23.19 -16.66
N GLY A 22 -6.22 22.20 -16.16
CA GLY A 22 -6.32 20.87 -16.75
C GLY A 22 -5.40 19.84 -16.09
N PRO A 23 -5.49 18.57 -16.51
CA PRO A 23 -4.68 17.49 -15.98
C PRO A 23 -3.25 17.52 -16.53
N MET A 24 -2.32 16.90 -15.81
CA MET A 24 -0.96 16.63 -16.26
C MET A 24 -0.61 15.15 -16.17
N PHE A 25 0.26 14.71 -17.08
CA PHE A 25 0.93 13.42 -16.98
C PHE A 25 2.31 13.59 -16.32
N CYS A 26 2.64 12.72 -15.37
CA CYS A 26 3.93 12.72 -14.67
C CYS A 26 4.51 11.31 -14.66
N GLU A 27 5.73 11.16 -15.19
CA GLU A 27 6.49 9.92 -15.10
C GLU A 27 7.45 9.97 -13.90
N ILE A 28 7.23 9.11 -12.91
CA ILE A 28 8.15 8.94 -11.79
C ILE A 28 9.04 7.73 -12.06
N ARG A 29 10.26 7.99 -12.52
CA ARG A 29 11.24 6.94 -12.84
C ARG A 29 11.79 6.30 -11.57
N THR A 30 11.34 5.09 -11.29
CA THR A 30 11.73 4.28 -10.12
C THR A 30 12.27 2.90 -10.52
N TYR A 31 12.64 2.07 -9.55
CA TYR A 31 13.12 0.72 -9.76
C TYR A 31 12.56 -0.25 -8.71
N ARG A 32 12.02 -1.39 -9.17
CA ARG A 32 11.48 -2.43 -8.29
C ARG A 32 12.59 -3.43 -7.93
N TYR A 33 13.07 -3.38 -6.70
CA TYR A 33 14.16 -4.27 -6.26
C TYR A 33 13.78 -5.75 -6.20
N HIS A 34 12.52 -6.05 -5.87
CA HIS A 34 12.04 -7.43 -5.78
C HIS A 34 11.42 -7.90 -7.10
N GLY A 35 11.01 -9.17 -7.12
CA GLY A 35 10.19 -9.75 -8.17
C GLY A 35 8.88 -8.99 -8.40
N HIS A 36 8.15 -9.34 -9.46
CA HIS A 36 6.84 -8.74 -9.74
C HIS A 36 5.83 -9.09 -8.67
N SER A 37 5.93 -10.29 -8.12
CA SER A 37 5.10 -10.81 -7.05
C SER A 37 5.87 -11.91 -6.31
N MET A 38 5.22 -12.54 -5.33
CA MET A 38 5.75 -13.75 -4.68
C MET A 38 5.87 -14.93 -5.66
N SER A 39 5.06 -14.96 -6.72
CA SER A 39 5.07 -16.01 -7.75
C SER A 39 6.01 -15.72 -8.92
N ASP A 40 6.39 -14.45 -9.13
CA ASP A 40 7.39 -14.05 -10.12
C ASP A 40 8.60 -13.37 -9.45
N PRO A 41 9.69 -14.12 -9.18
CA PRO A 41 10.88 -13.60 -8.52
C PRO A 41 11.73 -12.68 -9.42
N GLY A 42 11.48 -12.63 -10.73
CA GLY A 42 12.14 -11.73 -11.67
C GLY A 42 13.59 -12.03 -12.04
N VAL A 43 14.12 -13.20 -11.63
CA VAL A 43 15.49 -13.65 -11.96
C VAL A 43 15.66 -14.13 -13.41
N THR A 44 14.57 -14.33 -14.14
CA THR A 44 14.57 -14.81 -15.52
C THR A 44 14.73 -13.69 -16.55
N TYR A 45 14.50 -12.44 -16.16
CA TYR A 45 14.46 -11.29 -17.08
C TYR A 45 15.25 -10.07 -16.61
N ARG A 46 15.98 -10.17 -15.48
CA ARG A 46 16.90 -9.14 -14.95
C ARG A 46 18.07 -9.81 -14.24
N THR A 47 19.23 -9.16 -14.22
CA THR A 47 20.39 -9.67 -13.50
C THR A 47 20.39 -9.21 -12.06
N ARG A 48 21.03 -9.98 -11.17
CA ARG A 48 21.24 -9.56 -9.78
C ARG A 48 22.14 -8.33 -9.71
N ASP A 49 23.10 -8.21 -10.61
CA ASP A 49 24.06 -7.11 -10.66
C ASP A 49 23.36 -5.78 -10.99
N GLU A 50 22.44 -5.77 -11.97
CA GLU A 50 21.63 -4.59 -12.29
C GLU A 50 20.83 -4.11 -11.07
N VAL A 51 20.15 -5.03 -10.38
CA VAL A 51 19.34 -4.72 -9.20
C VAL A 51 20.22 -4.15 -8.07
N ASN A 52 21.39 -4.77 -7.84
CA ASN A 52 22.34 -4.34 -6.82
C ASN A 52 22.93 -2.96 -7.13
N GLU A 53 23.33 -2.71 -8.38
CA GLU A 53 23.85 -1.42 -8.82
C GLU A 53 22.83 -0.31 -8.59
N VAL A 54 21.57 -0.52 -8.99
CA VAL A 54 20.52 0.49 -8.81
C VAL A 54 20.19 0.70 -7.33
N ARG A 55 20.22 -0.36 -6.50
CA ARG A 55 20.02 -0.22 -5.05
C ARG A 55 21.16 0.58 -4.42
N GLN A 56 22.42 0.25 -4.71
CA GLN A 56 23.55 0.95 -4.08
C GLN A 56 23.66 2.42 -4.52
N SER A 57 23.36 2.72 -5.79
CA SER A 57 23.58 4.06 -6.35
C SER A 57 22.37 4.98 -6.27
N ARG A 58 21.14 4.44 -6.19
CA ARG A 58 19.91 5.24 -6.40
C ARG A 58 18.85 5.06 -5.33
N ASP A 59 19.11 4.30 -4.25
CA ASP A 59 18.14 4.09 -3.17
C ASP A 59 17.69 5.42 -2.54
N PRO A 60 16.38 5.75 -2.61
CA PRO A 60 15.87 7.01 -2.08
C PRO A 60 15.99 7.13 -0.56
N ILE A 61 15.98 6.01 0.18
CA ILE A 61 16.08 5.99 1.65
C ILE A 61 17.50 6.34 2.07
N GLU A 62 18.51 5.65 1.52
CA GLU A 62 19.92 5.97 1.81
C GLU A 62 20.28 7.39 1.36
N ASN A 63 19.74 7.85 0.23
CA ASN A 63 19.93 9.24 -0.21
C ASN A 63 19.38 10.25 0.80
N VAL A 64 18.18 10.03 1.34
CA VAL A 64 17.58 10.93 2.36
C VAL A 64 18.38 10.87 3.66
N LYS A 65 18.72 9.67 4.14
CA LYS A 65 19.54 9.47 5.35
C LYS A 65 20.87 10.20 5.25
N ASN A 66 21.61 10.04 4.16
CA ASN A 66 22.89 10.72 3.96
C ASN A 66 22.75 12.24 3.97
N ARG A 67 21.70 12.78 3.35
CA ARG A 67 21.41 14.21 3.38
C ARG A 67 21.13 14.71 4.79
N LEU A 68 20.30 14.01 5.57
CA LEU A 68 19.96 14.37 6.95
C LEU A 68 21.20 14.43 7.85
N LEU A 69 22.07 13.42 7.73
CA LEU A 69 23.34 13.37 8.46
C LEU A 69 24.28 14.51 8.03
N GLN A 70 24.40 14.76 6.72
CA GLN A 70 25.28 15.80 6.18
C GLN A 70 24.91 17.22 6.66
N VAL A 71 23.62 17.53 6.77
CA VAL A 71 23.14 18.84 7.25
C VAL A 71 22.96 18.91 8.77
N GLY A 72 23.25 17.82 9.49
CA GLY A 72 23.15 17.75 10.94
C GLY A 72 21.71 17.81 11.47
N TRP A 73 20.71 17.42 10.68
CA TRP A 73 19.30 17.41 11.09
C TRP A 73 18.89 16.12 11.83
N ALA A 74 19.73 15.08 11.75
CA ALA A 74 19.59 13.86 12.52
C ALA A 74 20.97 13.25 12.76
N THR A 75 21.06 12.41 13.77
CA THR A 75 22.20 11.54 14.07
C THR A 75 21.91 10.10 13.65
N GLU A 76 22.96 9.29 13.49
CA GLU A 76 22.77 7.86 13.22
C GLU A 76 21.97 7.14 14.31
N ALA A 77 22.10 7.59 15.57
CA ALA A 77 21.38 7.01 16.70
C ALA A 77 19.87 7.29 16.61
N GLU A 78 19.48 8.53 16.30
CA GLU A 78 18.07 8.91 16.12
C GLU A 78 17.43 8.17 14.93
N LEU A 79 18.16 8.02 13.82
CA LEU A 79 17.67 7.27 12.67
C LEU A 79 17.49 5.77 12.99
N LYS A 80 18.43 5.18 13.73
CA LYS A 80 18.31 3.78 14.20
C LYS A 80 17.14 3.59 15.16
N GLU A 81 16.90 4.53 16.06
CA GLU A 81 15.75 4.45 16.97
C GLU A 81 14.44 4.56 16.17
N THR A 82 14.36 5.47 15.20
CA THR A 82 13.20 5.58 14.30
C THR A 82 12.94 4.25 13.56
N GLU A 83 13.97 3.59 13.01
CA GLU A 83 13.81 2.27 12.39
C GLU A 83 13.27 1.22 13.36
N LYS A 84 13.72 1.25 14.61
CA LYS A 84 13.29 0.32 15.66
C LYS A 84 11.83 0.55 16.07
N GLU A 85 11.43 1.80 16.22
CA GLU A 85 10.04 2.19 16.50
C GLU A 85 9.10 1.68 15.39
N VAL A 86 9.41 1.98 14.13
CA VAL A 86 8.62 1.53 12.97
C VAL A 86 8.54 0.00 12.90
N ARG A 87 9.63 -0.72 13.18
CA ARG A 87 9.60 -2.19 13.26
C ARG A 87 8.68 -2.69 14.37
N GLY A 88 8.65 -2.00 15.51
CA GLY A 88 7.74 -2.27 16.61
C GLY A 88 6.28 -2.11 16.20
N GLU A 89 5.94 -1.02 15.53
CA GLU A 89 4.59 -0.76 15.00
C GLU A 89 4.16 -1.85 14.01
N ILE A 90 5.02 -2.20 13.06
CA ILE A 90 4.74 -3.26 12.07
C ILE A 90 4.53 -4.61 12.78
N ALA A 91 5.35 -4.94 13.78
CA ALA A 91 5.22 -6.20 14.52
C ALA A 91 3.90 -6.25 15.31
N ALA A 92 3.51 -5.14 15.94
CA ALA A 92 2.23 -5.02 16.64
C ALA A 92 1.04 -5.17 15.68
N ALA A 93 1.08 -4.48 14.53
CA ALA A 93 0.05 -4.58 13.49
C ALA A 93 -0.07 -6.01 12.94
N LEU A 94 1.06 -6.68 12.69
CA LEU A 94 1.08 -8.07 12.24
C LEU A 94 0.48 -9.03 13.28
N LYS A 95 0.80 -8.81 14.56
CA LYS A 95 0.24 -9.61 15.66
C LYS A 95 -1.28 -9.43 15.74
N ALA A 96 -1.76 -8.19 15.65
CA ALA A 96 -3.19 -7.90 15.64
C ALA A 96 -3.87 -8.57 14.44
N ALA A 97 -3.33 -8.41 13.23
CA ALA A 97 -3.90 -8.99 12.02
C ALA A 97 -3.96 -10.53 12.05
N LYS A 98 -2.96 -11.19 12.64
CA LYS A 98 -2.95 -12.66 12.80
C LYS A 98 -3.90 -13.16 13.89
N ALA A 99 -4.19 -12.32 14.88
CA ALA A 99 -5.13 -12.65 15.96
C ALA A 99 -6.59 -12.36 15.59
N SER A 100 -6.83 -11.59 14.52
CA SER A 100 -8.16 -11.34 14.00
C SER A 100 -8.83 -12.63 13.53
N SER A 101 -10.11 -12.77 13.87
CA SER A 101 -10.95 -13.85 13.32
C SER A 101 -11.09 -13.69 11.81
N GLN A 102 -11.36 -14.80 11.13
CA GLN A 102 -11.82 -14.70 9.74
C GLN A 102 -13.14 -13.93 9.71
N PRO A 103 -13.40 -13.16 8.63
CA PRO A 103 -14.72 -12.57 8.41
C PRO A 103 -15.80 -13.66 8.33
N ASP A 104 -17.01 -13.33 8.77
CA ASP A 104 -18.16 -14.22 8.61
C ASP A 104 -18.47 -14.42 7.12
N LEU A 105 -19.05 -15.57 6.75
CA LEU A 105 -19.38 -15.87 5.35
C LEU A 105 -20.35 -14.85 4.73
N ASP A 106 -21.20 -14.22 5.54
CA ASP A 106 -22.14 -13.21 5.08
C ASP A 106 -21.44 -11.94 4.56
N GLU A 107 -20.20 -11.65 4.99
CA GLU A 107 -19.36 -10.55 4.47
C GLU A 107 -18.96 -10.76 3.01
N LEU A 108 -19.09 -11.98 2.46
CA LEU A 108 -18.87 -12.23 1.03
C LEU A 108 -19.83 -11.43 0.14
N PHE A 109 -20.97 -11.01 0.69
CA PHE A 109 -22.07 -10.43 -0.06
C PHE A 109 -22.38 -8.97 0.28
N THR A 110 -21.66 -8.43 1.27
CA THR A 110 -21.71 -7.01 1.58
C THR A 110 -20.96 -6.18 0.54
N ASP A 111 -21.30 -4.90 0.43
CA ASP A 111 -20.68 -3.93 -0.48
C ASP A 111 -20.84 -4.24 -2.00
N ILE A 112 -21.80 -5.10 -2.36
CA ILE A 112 -22.18 -5.38 -3.77
C ILE A 112 -23.39 -4.53 -4.19
N TYR A 113 -24.49 -4.63 -3.44
CA TYR A 113 -25.71 -3.83 -3.62
C TYR A 113 -26.09 -3.17 -2.30
N THR A 114 -26.85 -2.08 -2.38
CA THR A 114 -27.30 -1.34 -1.20
C THR A 114 -28.79 -1.04 -1.25
N THR A 115 -29.41 -1.08 -0.07
CA THR A 115 -30.80 -0.64 0.13
C THR A 115 -30.95 0.89 0.11
N GLY A 116 -29.84 1.65 0.08
CA GLY A 116 -29.84 3.11 0.22
C GLY A 116 -30.07 3.62 1.65
N LYS A 117 -30.27 2.72 2.63
CA LYS A 117 -30.48 3.09 4.04
C LYS A 117 -29.15 3.09 4.80
N PRO A 118 -28.98 3.90 5.85
CA PRO A 118 -27.80 3.82 6.70
C PRO A 118 -27.66 2.44 7.36
N HIS A 119 -26.45 1.89 7.38
CA HIS A 119 -26.15 0.66 8.07
C HIS A 119 -26.37 0.82 9.58
N ALA A 120 -26.99 -0.17 10.23
CA ALA A 120 -27.43 -0.09 11.62
C ALA A 120 -26.30 0.22 12.63
N SER A 121 -25.06 -0.15 12.31
CA SER A 121 -23.90 0.14 13.16
C SER A 121 -23.41 1.60 13.09
N GLY A 122 -23.80 2.38 12.07
CA GLY A 122 -23.36 3.77 11.87
C GLY A 122 -21.87 3.94 11.53
N TRP A 123 -21.09 2.85 11.47
CA TRP A 123 -19.67 2.89 11.14
C TRP A 123 -19.46 3.22 9.66
N HIS A 124 -18.56 4.17 9.38
CA HIS A 124 -18.08 4.51 8.03
C HIS A 124 -19.16 4.97 7.02
N SER A 125 -20.28 5.54 7.47
CA SER A 125 -21.39 5.94 6.57
C SER A 125 -21.82 4.84 5.59
N ARG A 126 -21.56 3.57 5.95
CA ARG A 126 -21.91 2.44 5.10
C ARG A 126 -23.41 2.41 4.97
N LEU A 127 -23.88 2.16 3.76
CA LEU A 127 -25.28 1.87 3.54
C LEU A 127 -25.50 0.38 3.83
N GLU A 128 -26.70 0.06 4.29
CA GLU A 128 -27.13 -1.33 4.47
C GLU A 128 -26.99 -2.06 3.13
N SER A 129 -26.27 -3.18 3.17
CA SER A 129 -26.09 -4.05 2.01
C SER A 129 -27.33 -4.91 1.84
N GLU A 130 -27.74 -5.14 0.61
CA GLU A 130 -28.74 -6.14 0.29
C GLU A 130 -28.17 -7.15 -0.69
N PHE A 131 -28.71 -8.36 -0.62
CA PHE A 131 -28.38 -9.38 -1.59
C PHE A 131 -29.05 -9.06 -2.93
N PRO A 132 -28.30 -8.99 -4.04
CA PRO A 132 -28.92 -8.93 -5.35
C PRO A 132 -29.78 -10.18 -5.56
N PRO A 133 -31.08 -10.01 -5.88
CA PRO A 133 -32.02 -11.12 -5.98
C PRO A 133 -31.66 -12.12 -7.11
N GLU A 134 -30.83 -11.71 -8.07
CA GLU A 134 -30.39 -12.53 -9.20
C GLU A 134 -29.11 -13.34 -8.93
N VAL A 135 -28.38 -13.09 -7.85
CA VAL A 135 -27.14 -13.82 -7.54
C VAL A 135 -27.46 -15.08 -6.76
N ARG A 136 -27.19 -16.24 -7.38
CA ARG A 136 -27.35 -17.55 -6.75
C ARG A 136 -26.20 -17.77 -5.75
N MET A 137 -26.56 -18.07 -4.51
CA MET A 137 -25.58 -18.42 -3.47
C MET A 137 -24.73 -19.63 -3.91
N PRO A 138 -23.42 -19.64 -3.62
CA PRO A 138 -22.62 -20.85 -3.72
C PRO A 138 -23.28 -21.96 -2.89
N ASP A 139 -23.31 -23.18 -3.41
CA ASP A 139 -23.75 -24.34 -2.64
C ASP A 139 -22.68 -24.69 -1.60
N LEU A 140 -22.73 -24.01 -0.46
CA LEU A 140 -21.79 -24.15 0.65
C LEU A 140 -21.83 -25.56 1.25
N VAL A 141 -22.96 -26.27 1.14
CA VAL A 141 -23.14 -27.64 1.67
C VAL A 141 -22.31 -28.65 0.89
N ASN A 142 -22.19 -28.45 -0.43
CA ASN A 142 -21.47 -29.35 -1.34
C ASN A 142 -20.04 -28.88 -1.69
N ASN A 143 -19.63 -27.68 -1.25
CA ASN A 143 -18.31 -27.15 -1.54
C ASN A 143 -17.24 -27.67 -0.56
N ARG A 144 -16.33 -28.51 -1.08
CA ARG A 144 -15.27 -29.17 -0.29
C ARG A 144 -14.25 -28.20 0.32
N HIS A 145 -14.20 -26.95 -0.13
CA HIS A 145 -13.29 -25.93 0.38
C HIS A 145 -13.84 -25.14 1.58
N PHE A 146 -15.13 -25.31 1.91
CA PHE A 146 -15.82 -24.64 3.02
C PHE A 146 -16.24 -25.62 4.14
N LYS A 147 -15.76 -26.87 4.10
CA LYS A 147 -15.90 -27.86 5.19
C LYS A 147 -14.65 -27.91 6.06
#